data_AF-I7AMI3-F1
#
_entry.id   AF-I7AMI3-F1
#
_cell.length_a   1.000
_cell.length_b   1.000
_cell.length_c   1.000
_cell.angle_alpha   90.00
_cell.angle_beta   90.00
_cell.angle_gamma   90.00
#
_symmetry.space_group_name_H-M   'P 1'
#
loop_
_entity.id
_entity.type
_entity.pdbx_description
1 polymer ?
#
loop_
_entity_poly.entity_id
_entity_poly.type
_entity_poly.pdbx_seq_one_letter_code
_entity_poly.pdbx_strand_id
1 'polypeptide(L)'
;MELVKGTDYIFCGSRKDIECTLRLPRPIIILTPYKSRCSALICWRDGNDIIMTPRDLSKNLDRMNGGHVVVENCELMEDFGYLPDLIDLRGKNISFILLNAQKAPRFAENPVLLSNSRHFIRAKGDERYAVIFALHKIYKNMWIVCKSVEKMNMFSKIFKLDLTVVKHGDDVKGKGVVVVMDELVNIECEELFYVGEECKGMRPLVLDMSKIGKFLYRIRDVCNMLSPAVIQGKRRLDINRLWNIEK
;
A
#
# COMPACT_ATOMS: atom_id res chain seq x y z
N MET A 1 -10.92 12.22 -0.78
CA MET A 1 -11.68 11.43 -1.78
C MET A 1 -13.11 11.24 -1.27
N GLU A 2 -14.12 11.32 -2.14
CA GLU A 2 -15.50 10.97 -1.81
C GLU A 2 -15.75 9.49 -2.09
N LEU A 3 -16.47 8.82 -1.20
CA LEU A 3 -16.75 7.38 -1.30
C LEU A 3 -18.07 7.13 -2.00
N VAL A 4 -18.14 6.05 -2.78
CA VAL A 4 -19.36 5.63 -3.48
C VAL A 4 -20.20 4.78 -2.54
N LYS A 5 -21.44 5.20 -2.30
CA LYS A 5 -22.39 4.43 -1.48
C LYS A 5 -22.61 3.04 -2.08
N GLY A 6 -22.63 2.01 -1.23
CA GLY A 6 -22.77 0.60 -1.62
C GLY A 6 -21.44 -0.09 -1.95
N THR A 7 -20.32 0.63 -1.98
CA THR A 7 -19.00 0.07 -2.26
C THR A 7 -18.23 -0.15 -0.95
N ASP A 8 -17.71 -1.36 -0.77
CA ASP A 8 -16.78 -1.63 0.33
C ASP A 8 -15.37 -1.23 -0.06
N TYR A 9 -14.57 -0.87 0.94
CA TYR A 9 -13.21 -0.43 0.76
C TYR A 9 -12.29 -1.15 1.74
N ILE A 10 -11.10 -1.56 1.30
CA ILE A 10 -10.00 -1.92 2.21
C ILE A 10 -9.08 -0.71 2.30
N PHE A 11 -8.77 -0.28 3.51
CA PHE A 11 -7.85 0.82 3.76
C PHE A 11 -6.67 0.33 4.58
N CYS A 12 -5.45 0.45 4.04
CA CYS A 12 -4.21 0.12 4.74
C CYS A 12 -3.62 1.39 5.35
N GLY A 13 -3.57 1.46 6.68
CA GLY A 13 -3.07 2.61 7.42
C GLY A 13 -3.67 2.75 8.82
N SER A 14 -3.56 3.96 9.38
CA SER A 14 -4.17 4.31 10.67
C SER A 14 -5.51 5.04 10.49
N ARG A 15 -6.29 5.14 11.57
CA ARG A 15 -7.51 5.98 11.59
C ARG A 15 -7.23 7.44 11.23
N LYS A 16 -6.09 7.98 11.68
CA LYS A 16 -5.71 9.37 11.36
C LYS A 16 -5.50 9.54 9.85
N ASP A 17 -4.95 8.52 9.19
CA ASP A 17 -4.74 8.55 7.75
C ASP A 17 -6.07 8.53 6.98
N ILE A 18 -7.08 7.81 7.51
CA ILE A 18 -8.45 7.84 6.98
C ILE A 18 -8.99 9.27 7.02
N GLU A 19 -8.90 9.94 8.17
CA GLU A 19 -9.39 11.31 8.34
C GLU A 19 -8.71 12.31 7.41
N CYS A 20 -7.42 12.10 7.12
CA CYS A 20 -6.67 12.95 6.20
C CYS A 20 -6.97 12.67 4.72
N THR A 21 -7.41 11.45 4.38
CA THR A 21 -7.52 11.01 2.98
C THR A 21 -8.98 10.95 2.49
N LEU A 22 -9.92 10.58 3.35
CA LEU A 22 -11.33 10.36 3.04
C LEU A 22 -12.18 11.48 3.62
N ARG A 23 -13.11 12.00 2.82
CA ARG A 23 -14.12 12.95 3.29
C ARG A 23 -15.30 12.17 3.85
N LEU A 24 -15.20 11.76 5.12
CA LEU A 24 -16.27 11.06 5.81
C LEU A 24 -17.18 12.06 6.53
N PRO A 25 -18.51 11.87 6.50
CA PRO A 25 -19.43 12.65 7.32
C PRO A 25 -19.10 12.41 8.79
N ARG A 26 -19.11 13.48 9.59
CA ARG A 26 -18.91 13.39 11.04
C ARG A 26 -20.27 13.23 11.73
N PRO A 27 -20.33 12.45 12.82
CA PRO A 27 -19.24 11.67 13.42
C PRO A 27 -18.91 10.39 12.62
N ILE A 28 -17.64 9.95 12.60
CA ILE A 28 -17.27 8.68 11.97
C ILE A 28 -17.69 7.54 12.91
N ILE A 29 -18.40 6.55 12.37
CA ILE A 29 -18.76 5.34 13.11
C ILE A 29 -17.66 4.30 12.90
N ILE A 30 -17.13 3.79 14.01
CA ILE A 30 -16.05 2.82 14.07
C ILE A 30 -16.54 1.57 14.78
N LEU A 31 -16.50 0.45 14.07
CA LEU A 31 -16.83 -0.87 14.57
C LEU A 31 -15.59 -1.57 15.11
N THR A 32 -15.69 -2.10 16.32
CA THR A 32 -14.63 -2.87 16.97
C THR A 32 -15.21 -4.14 17.60
N PRO A 33 -14.48 -5.26 17.61
CA PRO A 33 -14.93 -6.47 18.32
C PRO A 33 -14.86 -6.29 19.84
N TYR A 34 -14.08 -5.32 20.32
CA TYR A 34 -13.78 -5.13 21.74
C TYR A 34 -14.76 -4.17 22.43
N LYS A 35 -15.70 -4.74 23.20
CA LYS A 35 -16.68 -3.96 23.98
C LYS A 35 -16.03 -2.95 24.95
N SER A 36 -14.84 -3.26 25.47
CA SER A 36 -14.07 -2.36 26.35
C SER A 36 -13.60 -1.07 25.69
N ARG A 37 -13.57 -1.01 24.35
CA ARG A 37 -13.16 0.17 23.56
C ARG A 37 -14.35 1.02 23.11
N CYS A 38 -15.57 0.58 23.39
CA CYS A 38 -16.77 1.28 22.94
C CYS A 38 -17.02 2.53 23.78
N SER A 39 -17.42 3.60 23.12
CA SER A 39 -17.86 4.84 23.76
C SER A 39 -19.23 4.63 24.40
N ALA A 40 -19.46 5.19 25.59
CA ALA A 40 -20.79 5.17 26.19
C ALA A 40 -21.80 5.89 25.26
N LEU A 41 -22.92 5.23 24.95
CA LEU A 41 -23.99 5.78 24.08
C LEU A 41 -24.54 7.13 24.58
N ILE A 42 -24.36 7.42 25.87
CA ILE A 42 -24.86 8.61 26.57
C ILE A 42 -23.93 9.83 26.38
N CYS A 43 -22.69 9.62 25.92
CA CYS A 43 -21.67 10.67 25.83
C CYS A 43 -21.38 11.12 24.38
N TRP A 44 -22.38 11.08 23.50
CA TRP A 44 -22.26 11.59 22.13
C TRP A 44 -22.17 13.12 22.16
N ARG A 45 -20.97 13.65 22.36
CA ARG A 45 -20.69 15.07 22.14
C ARG A 45 -20.52 15.31 20.65
N ASP A 46 -21.10 16.40 20.16
CA ASP A 46 -20.94 16.86 18.79
C ASP A 46 -19.45 16.92 18.40
N GLY A 47 -19.09 16.17 17.36
CA GLY A 47 -17.76 16.20 16.74
C GLY A 47 -16.82 15.04 17.06
N ASN A 48 -17.14 14.16 18.03
CA ASN A 48 -16.30 12.99 18.33
C ASN A 48 -16.73 11.72 17.57
N ASP A 49 -15.76 10.89 17.18
CA ASP A 49 -16.03 9.60 16.55
C ASP A 49 -16.74 8.63 17.50
N ILE A 50 -17.63 7.83 16.93
CA ILE A 50 -18.45 6.88 17.67
C ILE A 50 -17.83 5.49 17.53
N ILE A 51 -17.29 4.94 18.62
CA ILE A 51 -16.73 3.59 18.64
C ILE A 51 -17.74 2.64 19.28
N MET A 52 -18.13 1.57 18.59
CA MET A 52 -19.10 0.61 19.11
C MET A 52 -18.91 -0.79 18.53
N THR A 53 -19.68 -1.77 19.02
CA THR A 53 -19.73 -3.10 18.41
C THR A 53 -20.71 -3.13 17.23
N PRO A 54 -20.55 -4.08 16.28
CA PRO A 54 -21.53 -4.25 15.19
C PRO A 54 -22.96 -4.46 15.69
N ARG A 55 -23.12 -5.21 16.78
CA ARG A 55 -24.41 -5.46 17.43
C ARG A 55 -25.07 -4.19 17.96
N ASP A 56 -24.28 -3.29 18.55
CA ASP A 56 -24.80 -2.01 19.06
C ASP A 56 -25.25 -1.10 17.92
N LEU A 57 -24.52 -1.11 16.80
CA LEU A 57 -24.89 -0.35 15.60
C LEU A 57 -26.18 -0.89 14.99
N SER A 58 -26.30 -2.20 14.77
CA SER A 58 -27.49 -2.82 14.17
C SER A 58 -28.78 -2.46 14.91
N LYS A 59 -28.72 -2.36 16.26
CA LYS A 59 -29.85 -1.95 17.11
C LYS A 59 -30.19 -0.46 17.07
N ASN A 60 -29.24 0.39 16.68
CA ASN A 60 -29.39 1.84 16.74
C ASN A 60 -29.30 2.51 15.35
N LEU A 61 -29.35 1.72 14.27
CA LEU A 61 -29.08 2.20 12.93
C LEU A 61 -30.05 3.31 12.49
N ASP A 62 -31.32 3.21 12.87
CA ASP A 62 -32.36 4.20 12.53
C ASP A 62 -32.07 5.60 13.08
N ARG A 63 -31.17 5.69 14.08
CA ARG A 63 -30.75 6.95 14.70
C ARG A 63 -29.46 7.51 14.09
N MET A 64 -28.86 6.83 13.11
CA MET A 64 -27.57 7.18 12.54
C MET A 64 -27.65 7.37 11.03
N ASN A 65 -27.36 8.60 10.58
CA ASN A 65 -27.17 8.90 9.17
C ASN A 65 -25.72 8.56 8.78
N GLY A 66 -25.47 7.32 8.37
CA GLY A 66 -24.15 6.89 7.90
C GLY A 66 -24.24 6.03 6.66
N GLY A 67 -23.51 6.39 5.60
CA GLY A 67 -23.35 5.55 4.41
C GLY A 67 -22.20 4.55 4.53
N HIS A 68 -21.12 4.95 5.21
CA HIS A 68 -19.92 4.14 5.42
C HIS A 68 -19.58 4.06 6.90
N VAL A 69 -19.13 2.88 7.34
CA VAL A 69 -18.60 2.67 8.69
C VAL A 69 -17.21 2.07 8.61
N VAL A 70 -16.32 2.48 9.52
CA VAL A 70 -14.95 1.95 9.60
C VAL A 70 -14.97 0.68 10.44
N VAL A 71 -14.39 -0.40 9.95
CA VAL A 71 -14.32 -1.69 10.66
C VAL A 71 -12.88 -1.96 11.04
N GLU A 72 -12.61 -2.13 12.34
CA GLU A 72 -11.29 -2.50 12.83
C GLU A 72 -11.19 -3.98 13.16
N ASN A 73 -10.01 -4.56 12.98
CA ASN A 73 -9.73 -5.97 13.29
C ASN A 73 -10.79 -6.88 12.64
N CYS A 74 -11.04 -6.65 11.34
CA CYS A 74 -12.13 -7.28 10.60
C CYS A 74 -12.13 -8.81 10.70
N GLU A 75 -10.96 -9.41 10.80
CA GLU A 75 -10.74 -10.86 10.92
C GLU A 75 -11.30 -11.43 12.22
N LEU A 76 -11.31 -10.64 13.31
CA LEU A 76 -11.82 -11.07 14.62
C LEU A 76 -13.34 -10.95 14.73
N MET A 77 -14.01 -10.26 13.80
CA MET A 77 -15.46 -10.03 13.89
C MET A 77 -16.26 -11.33 13.82
N GLU A 78 -15.79 -12.30 13.03
CA GLU A 78 -16.41 -13.62 12.93
C GLU A 78 -16.23 -14.42 14.22
N ASP A 79 -15.01 -14.44 14.78
CA ASP A 79 -14.70 -15.15 16.03
C ASP A 79 -15.46 -14.61 17.23
N PHE A 80 -15.76 -13.30 17.24
CA PHE A 80 -16.57 -12.66 18.26
C PHE A 80 -18.09 -12.80 18.04
N GLY A 81 -18.50 -13.47 16.96
CA GLY A 81 -19.90 -13.76 16.67
C GLY A 81 -20.71 -12.57 16.13
N TYR A 82 -20.04 -11.58 15.52
CA TYR A 82 -20.68 -10.40 14.93
C TYR A 82 -20.99 -10.54 13.44
N LEU A 83 -20.68 -11.69 12.82
CA LEU A 83 -20.94 -11.92 11.40
C LEU A 83 -22.43 -11.69 11.02
N PRO A 84 -23.44 -12.19 11.78
CA PRO A 84 -24.84 -11.92 11.47
C PRO A 84 -25.20 -10.43 11.54
N ASP A 85 -24.66 -9.70 12.54
CA ASP A 85 -24.90 -8.27 12.71
C ASP A 85 -24.32 -7.46 11.52
N LEU A 86 -23.14 -7.84 11.03
CA LEU A 86 -22.50 -7.20 9.88
C LEU A 86 -23.23 -7.47 8.56
N ILE A 87 -23.74 -8.70 8.37
CA ILE A 87 -24.56 -9.04 7.20
C ILE A 87 -25.89 -8.26 7.23
N ASP A 88 -26.53 -8.12 8.39
CA ASP A 88 -27.73 -7.29 8.55
C ASP A 88 -27.47 -5.82 8.20
N LEU A 89 -26.36 -5.26 8.69
CA LEU A 89 -25.94 -3.89 8.35
C LEU A 89 -25.73 -3.72 6.84
N ARG A 90 -25.10 -4.70 6.18
CA ARG A 90 -24.92 -4.72 4.72
C ARG A 90 -26.27 -4.68 4.00
N GLY A 91 -27.21 -5.53 4.42
CA GLY A 91 -28.58 -5.57 3.87
C GLY A 91 -29.33 -4.25 4.01
N LYS A 92 -28.93 -3.41 4.97
CA LYS A 92 -29.46 -2.04 5.19
C LYS A 92 -28.67 -0.97 4.42
N ASN A 93 -27.92 -1.35 3.39
CA ASN A 93 -27.10 -0.47 2.54
C ASN A 93 -25.97 0.25 3.28
N ILE A 94 -25.45 -0.34 4.35
CA ILE A 94 -24.23 0.15 5.01
C ILE A 94 -23.01 -0.40 4.28
N SER A 95 -22.11 0.50 3.92
CA SER A 95 -20.84 0.18 3.28
C SER A 95 -19.71 0.16 4.31
N PHE A 96 -18.71 -0.67 4.09
CA PHE A 96 -17.63 -0.90 5.05
C PHE A 96 -16.31 -0.33 4.54
N ILE A 97 -15.57 0.33 5.44
CA ILE A 97 -14.17 0.67 5.25
C ILE A 97 -13.38 -0.25 6.18
N LEU A 98 -12.83 -1.31 5.63
CA LEU A 98 -12.10 -2.36 6.34
C LEU A 98 -10.67 -1.89 6.60
N LEU A 99 -10.35 -1.61 7.86
CA LEU A 99 -9.03 -1.15 8.24
C LEU A 99 -8.05 -2.33 8.34
N ASN A 100 -6.95 -2.26 7.58
CA ASN A 100 -5.85 -3.23 7.57
C ASN A 100 -6.29 -4.69 7.39
N ALA A 101 -7.37 -4.94 6.64
CA ALA A 101 -7.83 -6.30 6.38
C ALA A 101 -6.88 -7.01 5.40
N GLN A 102 -6.33 -8.16 5.79
CA GLN A 102 -5.43 -8.94 4.93
C GLN A 102 -6.18 -9.70 3.83
N LYS A 103 -7.47 -9.98 4.06
CA LYS A 103 -8.37 -10.66 3.15
C LYS A 103 -9.76 -10.03 3.24
N ALA A 104 -10.50 -10.06 2.15
CA ALA A 104 -11.91 -9.65 2.15
C ALA A 104 -12.70 -10.58 3.10
N PRO A 105 -13.31 -10.05 4.17
CA PRO A 105 -14.13 -10.85 5.07
C PRO A 105 -15.47 -11.19 4.41
N ARG A 106 -16.12 -12.27 4.87
CA ARG A 106 -17.36 -12.81 4.27
C ARG A 106 -18.52 -11.81 4.19
N PHE A 107 -18.54 -10.78 5.05
CA PHE A 107 -19.58 -9.76 5.10
C PHE A 107 -19.34 -8.58 4.14
N ALA A 108 -18.17 -8.51 3.50
CA ALA A 108 -17.83 -7.46 2.55
C ALA A 108 -17.77 -8.03 1.13
N GLU A 109 -18.37 -7.34 0.17
CA GLU A 109 -18.45 -7.80 -1.22
C GLU A 109 -17.46 -7.04 -2.09
N ASN A 110 -16.47 -7.75 -2.64
CA ASN A 110 -15.49 -7.24 -3.60
C ASN A 110 -14.93 -5.86 -3.21
N PRO A 111 -14.34 -5.72 -2.01
CA PRO A 111 -13.93 -4.41 -1.54
C PRO A 111 -12.82 -3.81 -2.42
N VAL A 112 -12.93 -2.51 -2.69
CA VAL A 112 -11.95 -1.74 -3.46
C VAL A 112 -10.78 -1.36 -2.55
N LEU A 113 -9.55 -1.66 -2.96
CA LEU A 113 -8.37 -1.32 -2.18
C LEU A 113 -8.05 0.17 -2.31
N LEU A 114 -8.09 0.88 -1.19
CA LEU A 114 -7.65 2.26 -1.05
C LEU A 114 -6.15 2.28 -0.74
N SER A 115 -5.36 2.49 -1.79
CA SER A 115 -3.92 2.72 -1.69
C SER A 115 -3.65 4.03 -0.95
N ASN A 116 -3.12 3.92 0.28
CA ASN A 116 -2.91 5.09 1.14
C ASN A 116 -1.44 5.51 1.31
N SER A 117 -0.50 4.65 0.93
CA SER A 117 0.93 4.94 1.05
C SER A 117 1.55 5.19 -0.32
N ARG A 118 1.17 6.31 -0.93
CA ARG A 118 1.85 6.81 -2.13
C ARG A 118 3.04 7.66 -1.70
N HIS A 119 4.23 7.14 -1.85
CA HIS A 119 5.48 7.82 -1.52
C HIS A 119 6.21 8.25 -2.79
N PHE A 120 6.82 9.44 -2.76
CA PHE A 120 7.71 9.87 -3.82
C PHE A 120 9.14 9.91 -3.28
N ILE A 121 10.07 9.20 -3.89
CA ILE A 121 11.49 9.24 -3.54
C ILE A 121 12.23 9.91 -4.69
N ARG A 122 12.83 11.07 -4.41
CA ARG A 122 13.61 11.79 -5.40
C ARG A 122 14.91 11.06 -5.68
N ALA A 123 15.14 10.64 -6.92
CA ALA A 123 16.36 9.99 -7.36
C ALA A 123 16.58 10.18 -8.87
N LYS A 124 17.83 10.39 -9.29
CA LYS A 124 18.20 10.56 -10.71
C LYS A 124 19.14 9.47 -11.20
N GLY A 125 19.06 9.14 -12.49
CA GLY A 125 19.98 8.20 -13.14
C GLY A 125 20.11 6.88 -12.38
N ASP A 126 21.33 6.56 -11.95
CA ASP A 126 21.69 5.32 -11.25
C ASP A 126 21.25 5.30 -9.78
N GLU A 127 20.98 6.45 -9.16
CA GLU A 127 20.48 6.51 -7.78
C GLU A 127 19.17 5.77 -7.60
N ARG A 128 18.38 5.67 -8.68
CA ARG A 128 17.12 4.93 -8.69
C ARG A 128 17.34 3.45 -8.36
N TYR A 129 18.42 2.84 -8.84
CA TYR A 129 18.79 1.46 -8.53
C TYR A 129 19.23 1.29 -7.07
N ALA A 130 19.88 2.31 -6.49
CA ALA A 130 20.20 2.33 -5.07
C ALA A 130 18.94 2.41 -4.20
N VAL A 131 17.94 3.19 -4.62
CA VAL A 131 16.63 3.23 -3.97
C VAL A 131 15.93 1.88 -4.05
N ILE A 132 15.90 1.22 -5.22
CA ILE A 132 15.33 -0.13 -5.35
C ILE A 132 16.03 -1.12 -4.40
N PHE A 133 17.37 -1.08 -4.36
CA PHE A 133 18.14 -1.93 -3.46
C PHE A 133 17.80 -1.67 -1.98
N ALA A 134 17.70 -0.39 -1.57
CA ALA A 134 17.32 -0.01 -0.21
C ALA A 134 15.92 -0.50 0.15
N LEU A 135 14.93 -0.24 -0.72
CA LEU A 135 13.56 -0.66 -0.52
C LEU A 135 13.45 -2.19 -0.41
N HIS A 136 14.20 -2.96 -1.20
CA HIS A 136 14.24 -4.42 -1.10
C HIS A 136 14.86 -4.94 0.21
N LYS A 137 15.67 -4.14 0.92
CA LYS A 137 16.12 -4.50 2.28
C LYS A 137 15.04 -4.31 3.33
N ILE A 138 14.01 -3.53 3.04
CA ILE A 138 12.89 -3.23 3.94
C ILE A 138 11.70 -4.13 3.61
N TYR A 139 11.37 -4.27 2.33
CA TYR A 139 10.21 -4.98 1.83
C TYR A 139 10.62 -6.23 1.04
N LYS A 140 9.87 -7.31 1.21
CA LYS A 140 10.00 -8.54 0.40
C LYS A 140 8.96 -8.54 -0.72
N ASN A 141 9.18 -9.35 -1.76
CA ASN A 141 8.22 -9.58 -2.86
C ASN A 141 7.79 -8.28 -3.57
N MET A 142 8.77 -7.44 -3.92
CA MET A 142 8.50 -6.15 -4.55
C MET A 142 8.29 -6.27 -6.06
N TRP A 143 7.38 -5.45 -6.58
CA TRP A 143 7.14 -5.30 -8.01
C TRP A 143 7.72 -3.99 -8.51
N ILE A 144 8.46 -4.04 -9.62
CA ILE A 144 9.09 -2.87 -10.24
C ILE A 144 8.47 -2.64 -11.60
N VAL A 145 7.83 -1.48 -11.78
CA VAL A 145 7.31 -1.02 -13.07
C VAL A 145 8.31 -0.02 -13.64
N CYS A 146 8.96 -0.36 -14.75
CA CYS A 146 9.95 0.52 -15.37
C CYS A 146 10.03 0.35 -16.89
N LYS A 147 10.59 1.33 -17.61
CA LYS A 147 10.82 1.20 -19.06
C LYS A 147 11.94 0.21 -19.38
N SER A 148 13.02 0.21 -18.58
CA SER A 148 14.22 -0.60 -18.82
C SER A 148 14.18 -1.96 -18.11
N VAL A 149 13.17 -2.78 -18.44
CA VAL A 149 12.91 -4.07 -17.77
C VAL A 149 14.12 -5.03 -17.82
N GLU A 150 14.77 -5.17 -18.96
CA GLU A 150 15.93 -6.06 -19.11
C GLU A 150 17.10 -5.63 -18.23
N LYS A 151 17.40 -4.33 -18.17
CA LYS A 151 18.45 -3.78 -17.31
C LYS A 151 18.15 -4.05 -15.83
N MET A 152 16.90 -3.82 -15.41
CA MET A 152 16.48 -4.07 -14.02
C MET A 152 16.50 -5.56 -13.67
N ASN A 153 16.12 -6.45 -14.60
CA ASN A 153 16.22 -7.90 -14.43
C ASN A 153 17.67 -8.39 -14.33
N MET A 154 18.60 -7.81 -15.08
CA MET A 154 20.02 -8.13 -14.92
C MET A 154 20.55 -7.61 -13.57
N PHE A 155 20.17 -6.39 -13.19
CA PHE A 155 20.53 -5.81 -11.90
C PHE A 155 20.02 -6.65 -10.72
N SER A 156 18.75 -7.08 -10.76
CA SER A 156 18.16 -7.92 -9.71
C SER A 156 18.89 -9.25 -9.58
N LYS A 157 19.26 -9.89 -10.70
CA LYS A 157 20.05 -11.12 -10.71
C LYS A 157 21.44 -10.94 -10.10
N ILE A 158 22.15 -9.85 -10.46
CA ILE A 158 23.51 -9.57 -9.96
C ILE A 158 23.51 -9.38 -8.44
N PHE A 159 22.53 -8.67 -7.90
CA PHE A 159 22.40 -8.40 -6.47
C PHE A 159 21.52 -9.41 -5.71
N LYS A 160 21.07 -10.47 -6.39
CA LYS A 160 20.15 -11.51 -5.89
C LYS A 160 18.93 -10.92 -5.17
N LEU A 161 18.30 -9.94 -5.82
CA LEU A 161 17.08 -9.31 -5.34
C LEU A 161 15.87 -10.10 -5.87
N ASP A 162 14.95 -10.44 -4.98
CA ASP A 162 13.70 -11.11 -5.34
C ASP A 162 12.68 -10.05 -5.77
N LEU A 163 12.79 -9.65 -7.05
CA LEU A 163 12.01 -8.59 -7.67
C LEU A 163 11.24 -9.15 -8.85
N THR A 164 9.95 -8.81 -8.93
CA THR A 164 9.17 -8.99 -10.16
C THR A 164 9.22 -7.71 -10.97
N VAL A 165 9.81 -7.74 -12.16
CA VAL A 165 9.97 -6.56 -13.01
C VAL A 165 9.01 -6.63 -14.20
N VAL A 166 8.20 -5.60 -14.36
CA VAL A 166 7.17 -5.50 -15.39
C VAL A 166 7.30 -4.19 -16.18
N LYS A 167 6.74 -4.18 -17.40
CA LYS A 167 6.68 -2.99 -18.24
C LYS A 167 5.51 -2.11 -17.83
N HIS A 168 5.59 -0.83 -18.21
CA HIS A 168 4.44 0.06 -18.18
C HIS A 168 3.32 -0.50 -19.06
N GLY A 169 2.09 -0.52 -18.54
CA GLY A 169 0.91 -1.07 -19.23
C GLY A 169 0.59 -2.53 -18.88
N ASP A 170 1.48 -3.24 -18.19
CA ASP A 170 1.18 -4.58 -17.66
C ASP A 170 0.18 -4.47 -16.49
N ASP A 171 -0.67 -5.49 -16.28
CA ASP A 171 -1.66 -5.50 -15.21
C ASP A 171 -1.00 -5.80 -13.84
N VAL A 172 -1.08 -4.85 -12.90
CA VAL A 172 -0.39 -4.91 -11.58
C VAL A 172 -1.39 -4.82 -10.41
N LYS A 173 -2.65 -5.24 -10.59
CA LYS A 173 -3.68 -5.15 -9.54
C LYS A 173 -3.42 -6.09 -8.35
N GLY A 174 -3.71 -5.58 -7.14
CA GLY A 174 -3.78 -6.36 -5.90
C GLY A 174 -2.43 -6.83 -5.36
N LYS A 175 -1.38 -6.01 -5.50
CA LYS A 175 -0.01 -6.35 -5.05
C LYS A 175 0.38 -5.59 -3.78
N GLY A 176 1.29 -6.18 -2.99
CA GLY A 176 1.79 -5.61 -1.74
C GLY A 176 2.58 -4.33 -1.98
N VAL A 177 3.82 -4.43 -2.48
CA VAL A 177 4.69 -3.27 -2.72
C VAL A 177 4.99 -3.09 -4.19
N VAL A 178 4.62 -1.93 -4.74
CA VAL A 178 4.89 -1.55 -6.13
C VAL A 178 5.79 -0.33 -6.17
N VAL A 179 6.88 -0.43 -6.93
CA VAL A 179 7.77 0.70 -7.20
C VAL A 179 7.67 1.05 -8.67
N VAL A 180 7.38 2.31 -8.94
CA VAL A 180 7.21 2.82 -10.30
C VAL A 180 8.34 3.78 -10.61
N MET A 181 9.00 3.52 -11.73
CA MET A 181 10.01 4.39 -12.31
C MET A 181 9.47 5.02 -13.59
N ASP A 182 9.94 6.24 -13.88
CA ASP A 182 9.73 6.99 -15.13
C ASP A 182 8.35 7.67 -15.29
N GLU A 183 7.23 6.97 -15.08
CA GLU A 183 5.89 7.49 -15.38
C GLU A 183 4.90 7.31 -14.23
N LEU A 184 3.87 8.15 -14.18
CA LEU A 184 2.75 7.99 -13.26
C LEU A 184 1.82 6.89 -13.77
N VAL A 185 1.45 5.98 -12.89
CA VAL A 185 0.56 4.85 -13.20
C VAL A 185 -0.52 4.77 -12.14
N ASN A 186 -1.75 4.50 -12.55
CA ASN A 186 -2.83 4.29 -11.61
C ASN A 186 -2.90 2.80 -11.26
N ILE A 187 -2.17 2.40 -10.22
CA ILE A 187 -2.08 1.00 -9.76
C ILE A 187 -2.71 0.86 -8.38
N GLU A 188 -3.47 -0.21 -8.21
CA GLU A 188 -4.06 -0.63 -6.93
C GLU A 188 -3.09 -1.57 -6.20
N CYS A 189 -2.47 -1.08 -5.12
CA CYS A 189 -1.51 -1.82 -4.29
C CYS A 189 -1.49 -1.30 -2.84
N GLU A 190 -0.90 -2.07 -1.92
CA GLU A 190 -0.79 -1.67 -0.50
C GLU A 190 0.16 -0.47 -0.33
N GLU A 191 1.36 -0.57 -0.90
CA GLU A 191 2.43 0.44 -0.85
C GLU A 191 2.90 0.81 -2.26
N LEU A 192 2.90 2.11 -2.58
CA LEU A 192 3.28 2.62 -3.90
C LEU A 192 4.43 3.63 -3.78
N PHE A 193 5.60 3.27 -4.29
CA PHE A 193 6.76 4.15 -4.34
C PHE A 193 6.99 4.66 -5.76
N TYR A 194 6.91 5.97 -5.96
CA TYR A 194 7.38 6.63 -7.17
C TYR A 194 8.84 7.02 -7.00
N VAL A 195 9.70 6.56 -7.90
CA VAL A 195 11.14 6.85 -7.86
C VAL A 195 11.55 7.61 -9.12
N GLY A 196 11.86 8.89 -8.97
CA GLY A 196 12.16 9.77 -10.12
C GLY A 196 12.62 11.16 -9.72
N GLU A 197 12.77 12.06 -10.70
CA GLU A 197 13.33 13.40 -10.45
C GLU A 197 12.31 14.34 -9.80
N GLU A 198 11.07 14.29 -10.27
CA GLU A 198 9.95 15.12 -9.82
C GLU A 198 8.63 14.36 -9.89
N CYS A 199 7.74 14.65 -8.93
CA CYS A 199 6.36 14.19 -8.94
C CYS A 199 5.46 15.31 -8.41
N LYS A 200 4.52 15.78 -9.21
CA LYS A 200 3.59 16.83 -8.79
C LYS A 200 2.57 16.25 -7.79
N GLY A 201 2.32 16.98 -6.71
CA GLY A 201 1.27 16.67 -5.74
C GLY A 201 1.59 15.57 -4.72
N MET A 202 2.82 15.07 -4.67
CA MET A 202 3.26 14.06 -3.69
C MET A 202 4.36 14.61 -2.78
N ARG A 203 4.30 14.29 -1.48
CA ARG A 203 5.38 14.66 -0.55
C ARG A 203 6.57 13.72 -0.73
N PRO A 204 7.81 14.26 -0.82
CA PRO A 204 8.99 13.44 -0.92
C PRO A 204 9.26 12.70 0.40
N LEU A 205 9.54 11.41 0.29
CA LEU A 205 10.08 10.56 1.34
C LEU A 205 11.60 10.51 1.19
N VAL A 206 12.33 10.79 2.26
CA VAL A 206 13.79 10.65 2.30
C VAL A 206 14.13 9.28 2.88
N LEU A 207 14.81 8.45 2.09
CA LEU A 207 15.37 7.20 2.58
C LEU A 207 16.71 7.47 3.28
N ASP A 208 16.91 6.88 4.46
CA ASP A 208 18.21 6.87 5.13
C ASP A 208 19.15 5.88 4.41
N MET A 209 19.99 6.43 3.54
CA MET A 209 20.94 5.66 2.73
C MET A 209 22.21 5.26 3.50
N SER A 210 22.39 5.71 4.75
CA SER A 210 23.61 5.42 5.54
C SER A 210 23.84 3.91 5.69
N LYS A 211 22.76 3.14 5.88
CA LYS A 211 22.79 1.68 6.03
C LYS A 211 23.20 0.91 4.77
N ILE A 212 23.10 1.55 3.60
CA ILE A 212 23.50 0.94 2.32
C ILE A 212 24.73 1.61 1.69
N GLY A 213 25.38 2.53 2.41
CA GLY A 213 26.50 3.32 1.89
C GLY A 213 27.61 2.50 1.23
N LYS A 214 27.95 1.33 1.82
CA LYS A 214 28.95 0.41 1.26
C LYS A 214 28.59 -0.19 -0.11
N PHE A 215 27.29 -0.23 -0.44
CA PHE A 215 26.79 -0.77 -1.70
C PHE A 215 26.60 0.30 -2.78
N LEU A 216 26.55 1.59 -2.44
CA LEU A 216 26.29 2.67 -3.41
C LEU A 216 27.31 2.68 -4.56
N TYR A 217 28.59 2.55 -4.24
CA TYR A 217 29.65 2.48 -5.25
C TYR A 217 29.49 1.26 -6.16
N ARG A 218 29.20 0.09 -5.58
CA ARG A 218 29.01 -1.16 -6.33
C ARG A 218 27.78 -1.11 -7.24
N ILE A 219 26.70 -0.50 -6.77
CA ILE A 219 25.48 -0.30 -7.55
C ILE A 219 25.79 0.55 -8.78
N ARG A 220 26.50 1.67 -8.61
CA ARG A 220 26.93 2.52 -9.73
C ARG A 220 27.83 1.77 -10.71
N ASP A 221 28.80 1.01 -10.21
CA ASP A 221 29.69 0.20 -11.05
C ASP A 221 28.90 -0.81 -11.89
N VAL A 222 27.94 -1.52 -11.29
CA VAL A 222 27.06 -2.44 -12.03
C VAL A 222 26.22 -1.70 -13.06
N CYS A 223 25.62 -0.56 -12.69
CA CYS A 223 24.81 0.24 -13.61
C CYS A 223 25.62 0.73 -14.83
N ASN A 224 26.90 1.05 -14.64
CA ASN A 224 27.85 1.41 -15.69
C ASN A 224 28.25 0.21 -16.57
N MET A 225 28.43 -0.98 -15.97
CA MET A 225 28.72 -2.21 -16.71
C MET A 225 27.53 -2.68 -17.55
N LEU A 226 26.30 -2.47 -17.06
CA LEU A 226 25.04 -2.75 -17.76
C LEU A 226 24.74 -1.68 -18.83
N SER A 227 25.69 -1.53 -19.77
CA SER A 227 25.55 -0.70 -20.96
C SER A 227 24.52 -1.28 -21.94
N PRO A 228 23.94 -0.48 -22.85
CA PRO A 228 23.02 -0.98 -23.87
C PRO A 228 23.58 -2.15 -24.69
N ALA A 229 24.88 -2.13 -25.00
CA ALA A 229 25.54 -3.22 -25.73
C ALA A 229 25.58 -4.52 -24.92
N VAL A 230 25.74 -4.44 -23.60
CA VAL A 230 25.70 -5.62 -22.72
C VAL A 230 24.27 -6.15 -22.57
N ILE A 231 23.29 -5.25 -22.40
CA ILE A 231 21.87 -5.61 -22.28
C ILE A 231 21.38 -6.31 -23.56
N GLN A 232 21.79 -5.81 -24.73
CA GLN A 232 21.47 -6.40 -26.03
C GLN A 232 22.30 -7.66 -26.36
N GLY A 233 23.17 -8.12 -25.46
CA GLY A 233 24.04 -9.29 -25.68
C GLY A 233 25.17 -9.09 -26.69
N LYS A 234 25.40 -7.86 -27.17
CA LYS A 234 26.48 -7.49 -28.12
C LYS A 234 27.86 -7.43 -27.47
N ARG A 235 27.93 -7.26 -26.15
CA ARG A 235 29.16 -7.27 -25.35
C ARG A 235 29.00 -8.20 -24.15
N ARG A 236 30.01 -9.02 -23.86
CA ARG A 236 30.01 -9.87 -22.66
C ARG A 236 30.13 -9.01 -21.40
N LEU A 237 29.34 -9.37 -20.38
CA LEU A 237 29.45 -8.81 -19.04
C LEU A 237 30.73 -9.36 -18.38
N ASP A 238 31.54 -8.49 -17.79
CA ASP A 238 32.75 -8.89 -17.08
C ASP A 238 32.39 -9.42 -15.68
N ILE A 239 32.10 -10.72 -15.61
CA ILE A 239 31.65 -11.40 -14.39
C ILE A 239 32.70 -11.35 -13.27
N ASN A 240 33.99 -11.23 -13.61
CA ASN A 240 35.07 -11.20 -12.63
C ASN A 240 35.00 -9.95 -11.74
N ARG A 241 34.45 -8.84 -12.27
CA ARG A 241 34.24 -7.61 -11.49
C ARG A 241 33.03 -7.68 -10.55
N LEU A 242 32.21 -8.72 -10.68
CA LEU A 242 31.03 -8.96 -9.84
C LEU A 242 31.31 -9.93 -8.67
N TRP A 243 32.57 -10.38 -8.54
CA TRP A 243 32.95 -11.31 -7.48
C TRP A 243 32.86 -10.62 -6.11
N ASN A 244 32.23 -11.28 -5.13
CA ASN A 244 31.97 -10.76 -3.78
C ASN A 244 31.07 -9.51 -3.69
N ILE A 245 30.19 -9.25 -4.66
CA ILE A 245 29.35 -8.03 -4.68
C ILE A 245 28.44 -7.87 -3.45
N GLU A 246 28.19 -8.96 -2.72
CA GLU A 246 27.38 -9.01 -1.50
C GLU A 246 28.17 -8.84 -0.18
N LYS A 247 29.50 -9.00 -0.17
CA LYS A 247 30.35 -8.84 1.04
C LYS A 247 30.63 -7.37 1.33
#